data_AF-K1SCN0-F1
#
_entry.id   AF-K1SCN0-F1
#
_cell.length_a   1.000
_cell.length_b   1.000
_cell.length_c   1.000
_cell.angle_alpha   90.00
_cell.angle_beta   90.00
_cell.angle_gamma   90.00
#
_symmetry.space_group_name_H-M   'P 1'
#
loop_
_entity.id
_entity.type
_entity.pdbx_description
1 polymer ?
#
loop_
_entity_poly.entity_id
_entity_poly.type
_entity_poly.pdbx_seq_one_letter_code
_entity_poly.pdbx_strand_id
1 'polypeptide(L)'
;MIAGTIRNAVNQMQLVNDWEQKKATGDVVKKQEGMTVTSQEESMIQHFREQLERDKESSAYSQIYNKIASGQELTASEEDAIRQKDPKAYMEYKAARMEQEAYERRLERCKTKEEAQRLQVNEMNGNLAELKSIVNNPNIPKSEKLKEAQRIMGNTFRAVESFTRFVKSTEYRDLPTEEEIVETSIEKGQVAEDSNDTEMSEQLTSDTTVSVDEAAKIVNDSKRDLQLSDVHQIEKDVIEEMKD
;
A
#
# COMPACT_ATOMS: atom_id res chain seq x y z
N MET A 1 12.12 -43.09 24.74
CA MET A 1 11.93 -41.78 25.40
C MET A 1 10.75 -40.97 24.81
N ILE A 2 9.59 -41.60 24.50
CA ILE A 2 8.43 -40.91 23.90
C ILE A 2 7.23 -40.82 24.88
N ALA A 3 7.21 -41.64 25.94
CA ALA A 3 6.13 -41.64 26.94
C ALA A 3 6.11 -40.42 27.88
N GLY A 4 7.25 -39.74 28.06
CA GLY A 4 7.36 -38.55 28.92
C GLY A 4 6.75 -37.28 28.29
N THR A 5 6.82 -37.15 26.97
CA THR A 5 6.33 -35.98 26.22
C THR A 5 4.82 -36.00 26.06
N ILE A 6 4.22 -37.18 25.83
CA ILE A 6 2.77 -37.34 25.68
C ILE A 6 2.06 -37.09 27.01
N ARG A 7 2.59 -37.61 28.12
CA ARG A 7 2.00 -37.38 29.46
C ARG A 7 2.03 -35.90 29.82
N ASN A 8 3.09 -35.18 29.44
CA ASN A 8 3.19 -33.75 29.70
C ASN A 8 2.21 -32.93 28.84
N ALA A 9 2.05 -33.28 27.56
CA ALA A 9 1.07 -32.65 26.68
C ALA A 9 -0.37 -32.86 27.14
N VAL A 10 -0.71 -34.07 27.60
CA VAL A 10 -2.04 -34.38 28.15
C VAL A 10 -2.31 -33.58 29.44
N ASN A 11 -1.32 -33.49 30.32
CA ASN A 11 -1.43 -32.69 31.54
C ASN A 11 -1.62 -31.18 31.23
N GLN A 12 -0.91 -30.64 30.24
CA GLN A 12 -1.11 -29.24 29.82
C GLN A 12 -2.48 -29.01 29.19
N MET A 13 -2.96 -29.94 28.37
CA MET A 13 -4.28 -29.85 27.74
C MET A 13 -5.40 -29.93 28.79
N GLN A 14 -5.23 -30.75 29.84
CA GLN A 14 -6.14 -30.79 30.98
C GLN A 14 -6.16 -29.48 31.76
N LEU A 15 -4.99 -28.89 32.05
CA LEU A 15 -4.89 -27.60 32.73
C LEU A 15 -5.58 -26.46 31.97
N VAL A 16 -5.45 -26.43 30.64
CA VAL A 16 -6.12 -25.44 29.79
C VAL A 16 -7.63 -25.63 29.84
N ASN A 17 -8.11 -26.87 29.73
CA ASN A 17 -9.54 -27.19 29.76
C ASN A 17 -10.17 -26.89 31.13
N ASP A 18 -9.47 -27.21 32.22
CA ASP A 18 -9.88 -26.87 33.58
C ASP A 18 -9.94 -25.36 33.81
N TRP A 19 -9.01 -24.59 33.21
CA TRP A 19 -9.00 -23.14 33.31
C TRP A 19 -10.14 -22.50 32.52
N GLU A 20 -10.41 -22.99 31.30
CA GLU A 20 -11.56 -22.55 30.48
C GLU A 20 -12.90 -22.88 31.16
N GLN A 21 -13.04 -24.06 31.76
CA GLN A 21 -14.22 -24.42 32.55
C GLN A 21 -14.41 -23.50 33.75
N LYS A 22 -13.35 -23.22 34.52
CA LYS A 22 -13.41 -22.31 35.67
C LYS A 22 -13.76 -20.87 35.26
N LYS A 23 -13.28 -20.44 34.09
CA LYS A 23 -13.62 -19.15 33.50
C LYS A 23 -15.09 -19.07 33.09
N ALA A 24 -15.64 -20.13 32.51
CA ALA A 24 -17.03 -20.22 32.07
C ALA A 24 -18.03 -20.35 33.23
N THR A 25 -17.67 -21.03 34.32
CA THR A 25 -18.51 -21.19 35.52
C THR A 25 -18.49 -19.98 36.45
N GLY A 26 -17.68 -18.96 36.15
CA GLY A 26 -17.51 -17.78 37.00
C GLY A 26 -16.76 -18.08 38.31
N ASP A 27 -16.18 -19.27 38.44
CA ASP A 27 -15.56 -19.78 39.67
C ASP A 27 -14.06 -19.46 39.77
N VAL A 28 -13.59 -18.45 39.03
CA VAL A 28 -12.19 -18.02 38.99
C VAL A 28 -11.79 -17.27 40.26
N VAL A 29 -12.76 -16.75 41.02
CA VAL A 29 -12.53 -15.89 42.19
C VAL A 29 -13.43 -16.27 43.37
N LYS A 30 -13.60 -17.57 43.68
CA LYS A 30 -13.94 -17.93 45.06
C LYS A 30 -12.71 -17.65 45.91
N LYS A 31 -12.62 -16.41 46.40
CA LYS A 31 -11.62 -15.99 47.39
C LYS A 31 -11.76 -16.95 48.56
N GLN A 32 -10.84 -17.90 48.70
CA GLN A 32 -10.82 -18.81 49.82
C GLN A 32 -10.69 -17.94 51.07
N GLU A 33 -11.72 -17.91 51.92
CA GLU A 33 -11.74 -17.09 53.12
C GLU A 33 -10.50 -17.43 53.96
N GLY A 34 -9.58 -16.48 54.08
CA GLY A 34 -8.29 -16.65 54.77
C GLY A 34 -7.03 -16.48 53.91
N MET A 35 -7.13 -16.37 52.58
CA MET A 35 -5.96 -16.10 51.74
C MET A 35 -5.64 -14.59 51.74
N THR A 36 -4.70 -14.20 52.61
CA THR A 36 -4.09 -12.86 52.55
C THR A 36 -3.02 -12.90 51.47
N VAL A 37 -3.16 -12.07 50.42
CA VAL A 37 -2.11 -11.89 49.43
C VAL A 37 -0.93 -11.26 50.17
N THR A 38 0.20 -11.94 50.20
CA THR A 38 1.40 -11.42 50.86
C THR A 38 1.92 -10.21 50.07
N SER A 39 2.62 -9.28 50.73
CA SER A 39 3.22 -8.12 50.05
C SER A 39 4.16 -8.52 48.90
N GLN A 40 4.78 -9.71 48.98
CA GLN A 40 5.59 -10.28 47.92
C GLN A 40 4.75 -10.75 46.71
N GLU A 41 3.60 -11.38 46.95
CA GLU A 41 2.66 -11.79 45.90
C GLU A 41 2.00 -10.57 45.23
N GLU A 42 1.65 -9.53 45.98
CA GLU A 42 1.15 -8.26 45.42
C GLU A 42 2.20 -7.61 44.50
N SER A 43 3.47 -7.57 44.92
CA SER A 43 4.56 -7.06 44.10
C SER A 43 4.77 -7.89 42.82
N MET A 44 4.68 -9.22 42.91
CA MET A 44 4.77 -10.09 41.73
C MET A 44 3.60 -9.87 40.78
N ILE A 45 2.36 -9.77 41.29
CA ILE A 45 1.16 -9.49 40.49
C ILE A 45 1.29 -8.14 39.80
N GLN A 46 1.78 -7.11 40.50
CA GLN A 46 1.98 -5.78 39.92
C GLN A 46 3.04 -5.80 38.82
N HIS A 47 4.17 -6.47 39.05
CA HIS A 47 5.21 -6.65 38.02
C HIS A 47 4.67 -7.37 36.77
N PHE A 48 3.87 -8.42 36.92
CA PHE A 48 3.24 -9.10 35.79
C PHE A 48 2.25 -8.21 35.04
N ARG A 49 1.48 -7.37 35.75
CA ARG A 49 0.57 -6.39 35.13
C ARG A 49 1.34 -5.36 34.30
N GLU A 50 2.40 -4.79 34.85
CA GLU A 50 3.26 -3.83 34.15
C GLU A 50 3.94 -4.46 32.94
N GLN A 51 4.38 -5.72 33.04
CA GLN A 51 4.93 -6.44 31.89
C GLN A 51 3.89 -6.65 30.80
N LEU A 52 2.67 -7.08 31.17
CA LEU A 52 1.57 -7.23 30.20
C LEU A 52 1.18 -5.90 29.55
N GLU A 53 1.20 -4.80 30.29
CA GLU A 53 0.93 -3.47 29.74
C GLU A 53 2.02 -3.03 28.77
N ARG A 54 3.30 -3.22 29.11
CA ARG A 54 4.42 -2.96 28.21
C ARG A 54 4.35 -3.80 26.93
N ASP A 55 3.99 -5.08 27.04
CA ASP A 55 3.88 -5.98 25.89
C ASP A 55 2.70 -5.58 25.00
N LYS A 56 1.56 -5.19 25.58
CA LYS A 56 0.41 -4.66 24.84
C LYS A 56 0.75 -3.36 24.11
N GLU A 57 1.41 -2.43 24.80
CA GLU A 57 1.83 -1.15 24.25
C GLU A 57 2.82 -1.36 23.10
N SER A 58 3.83 -2.20 23.31
CA SER A 58 4.82 -2.58 22.29
C SER A 58 4.14 -3.21 21.07
N SER A 59 3.19 -4.13 21.29
CA SER A 59 2.41 -4.74 20.21
C SER A 59 1.58 -3.71 19.43
N ALA A 60 0.89 -2.81 20.13
CA ALA A 60 0.07 -1.77 19.50
C ALA A 60 0.91 -0.82 18.62
N TYR A 61 2.05 -0.34 19.13
CA TYR A 61 2.91 0.53 18.33
C TYR A 61 3.56 -0.21 17.16
N SER A 62 3.93 -1.48 17.33
CA SER A 62 4.42 -2.30 16.22
C SER A 62 3.40 -2.40 15.09
N GLN A 63 2.11 -2.57 15.42
CA GLN A 63 1.03 -2.55 14.42
C GLN A 63 0.94 -1.20 13.70
N ILE A 64 1.08 -0.08 14.41
CA ILE A 64 1.09 1.27 13.80
C ILE A 64 2.27 1.42 12.84
N TYR A 65 3.48 1.04 13.25
CA TYR A 65 4.66 1.14 12.37
C TYR A 65 4.53 0.24 11.14
N ASN A 66 3.98 -0.97 11.31
CA ASN A 66 3.72 -1.86 10.18
C ASN A 66 2.73 -1.25 9.19
N LYS A 67 1.65 -0.60 9.67
CA LYS A 67 0.71 0.13 8.81
C LYS A 67 1.37 1.29 8.08
N ILE A 68 2.21 2.07 8.75
CA ILE A 68 2.95 3.16 8.11
C ILE A 68 3.83 2.62 7.00
N ALA A 69 4.61 1.56 7.29
CA ALA A 69 5.54 0.95 6.35
C ALA A 69 4.84 0.27 5.16
N SER A 70 3.68 -0.37 5.38
CA SER A 70 2.88 -1.01 4.34
C SER A 70 2.05 -0.02 3.51
N GLY A 71 2.08 1.28 3.84
CA GLY A 71 1.29 2.27 3.11
C GLY A 71 -0.17 2.37 3.55
N GLN A 72 -0.58 1.72 4.63
CA GLN A 72 -1.96 1.77 5.11
C GLN A 72 -2.32 3.11 5.76
N GLU A 73 -3.62 3.40 5.83
CA GLU A 73 -4.17 4.52 6.59
C GLU A 73 -4.19 4.21 8.09
N LEU A 74 -3.81 5.20 8.90
CA LEU A 74 -3.95 5.16 10.34
C LEU A 74 -5.33 5.68 10.75
N THR A 75 -5.90 5.06 11.77
CA THR A 75 -7.09 5.61 12.44
C THR A 75 -6.71 6.85 13.24
N ALA A 76 -7.69 7.70 13.58
CA ALA A 76 -7.45 8.92 14.37
C ALA A 76 -6.72 8.63 15.70
N SER A 77 -7.09 7.54 16.39
CA SER A 77 -6.42 7.12 17.63
C SER A 77 -4.98 6.68 17.40
N GLU A 78 -4.67 6.06 16.26
CA GLU A 78 -3.30 5.64 15.91
C GLU A 78 -2.45 6.84 15.51
N GLU A 79 -3.03 7.83 14.81
CA GLU A 79 -2.38 9.11 14.51
C GLU A 79 -2.01 9.87 15.79
N ASP A 80 -2.93 9.96 16.76
CA ASP A 80 -2.65 10.62 18.04
C ASP A 80 -1.59 9.85 18.85
N ALA A 81 -1.64 8.52 18.86
CA ALA A 81 -0.67 7.68 19.54
C ALA A 81 0.74 7.86 18.97
N ILE A 82 0.89 7.82 17.63
CA ILE A 82 2.21 8.02 17.00
C ILE A 82 2.67 9.46 17.15
N ARG A 83 1.77 10.46 17.10
CA ARG A 83 2.12 11.87 17.32
C ARG A 83 2.73 12.12 18.70
N GLN A 84 2.22 11.44 19.73
CA GLN A 84 2.73 11.58 21.10
C GLN A 84 4.05 10.83 21.30
N LYS A 85 4.17 9.60 20.80
CA LYS A 85 5.35 8.75 21.02
C LYS A 85 6.52 9.05 20.09
N ASP A 86 6.22 9.34 18.82
CA ASP A 86 7.21 9.56 17.77
C ASP A 86 6.72 10.66 16.80
N PRO A 87 6.90 11.95 17.17
CA PRO A 87 6.49 13.08 16.35
C PRO A 87 7.14 13.08 14.95
N LYS A 88 8.33 12.48 14.81
CA LYS A 88 9.02 12.41 13.52
C LYS A 88 8.30 11.42 12.59
N ALA A 89 7.99 10.22 13.07
CA ALA A 89 7.22 9.24 12.28
C ALA A 89 5.84 9.78 11.89
N TYR A 90 5.18 10.53 12.79
CA TYR A 90 3.91 11.20 12.46
C TYR A 90 4.05 12.19 11.30
N MET A 91 5.10 13.03 11.31
CA MET A 91 5.35 13.99 10.23
C MET A 91 5.68 13.30 8.90
N GLU A 92 6.48 12.23 8.92
CA GLU A 92 6.77 11.40 7.74
C GLU A 92 5.48 10.78 7.17
N TYR A 93 4.61 10.23 8.03
CA TYR A 93 3.30 9.71 7.63
C TYR A 93 2.39 10.79 7.02
N LYS A 94 2.32 11.98 7.64
CA LYS A 94 1.52 13.10 7.09
C LYS A 94 2.04 13.57 5.73
N ALA A 95 3.35 13.60 5.54
CA ALA A 95 3.95 13.93 4.24
C ALA A 95 3.53 12.90 3.16
N ALA A 96 3.62 11.61 3.47
CA ALA A 96 3.18 10.55 2.56
C ALA A 96 1.68 10.63 2.25
N ARG A 97 0.85 11.02 3.22
CA ARG A 97 -0.59 11.26 3.00
C ARG A 97 -0.87 12.43 2.06
N MET A 98 -0.13 13.54 2.21
CA MET A 98 -0.28 14.68 1.30
C MET A 98 0.15 14.33 -0.14
N GLU A 99 1.19 13.51 -0.30
CA GLU A 99 1.62 12.99 -1.60
C GLU A 99 0.55 12.09 -2.23
N GLN A 100 -0.03 11.17 -1.43
CA GLN A 100 -1.16 10.34 -1.85
C GLN A 100 -2.37 11.18 -2.30
N GLU A 101 -2.77 12.19 -1.54
CA GLU A 101 -3.86 13.09 -1.92
C GLU A 101 -3.54 13.87 -3.21
N ALA A 102 -2.28 14.26 -3.41
CA ALA A 102 -1.86 14.94 -4.63
C ALA A 102 -1.95 14.01 -5.85
N TYR A 103 -1.61 12.73 -5.67
CA TYR A 103 -1.77 11.70 -6.69
C TYR A 103 -3.26 11.45 -7.02
N GLU A 104 -4.12 11.35 -6.00
CA GLU A 104 -5.57 11.22 -6.18
C GLU A 104 -6.17 12.39 -6.97
N ARG A 105 -5.79 13.63 -6.65
CA ARG A 105 -6.22 14.82 -7.41
C ARG A 105 -5.71 14.81 -8.87
N ARG A 106 -4.62 14.13 -9.16
CA ARG A 106 -4.14 13.96 -10.54
C ARG A 106 -4.98 12.91 -11.28
N LEU A 107 -5.37 11.82 -10.61
CA LEU A 107 -6.28 10.81 -11.16
C LEU A 107 -7.64 11.42 -11.52
N GLU A 108 -8.21 12.23 -10.63
CA GLU A 108 -9.48 12.93 -10.87
C GLU A 108 -9.44 13.89 -12.08
N ARG A 109 -8.24 14.35 -12.47
CA ARG A 109 -8.05 15.26 -13.61
C ARG A 109 -7.83 14.54 -14.93
N CYS A 110 -7.62 13.23 -14.91
CA CYS A 110 -7.45 12.45 -16.14
C CYS A 110 -8.74 12.50 -16.95
N LYS A 111 -8.61 12.73 -18.26
CA LYS A 111 -9.74 12.85 -19.19
C LYS A 111 -10.06 11.55 -19.90
N THR A 112 -9.12 10.61 -19.94
CA THR A 112 -9.30 9.28 -20.53
C THR A 112 -8.82 8.19 -19.60
N LYS A 113 -9.31 6.97 -19.85
CA LYS A 113 -8.83 5.77 -19.17
C LYS A 113 -7.33 5.56 -19.41
N GLU A 114 -6.85 5.80 -20.62
CA GLU A 114 -5.45 5.66 -21.01
C GLU A 114 -4.58 6.70 -20.31
N GLU A 115 -5.05 7.93 -20.13
CA GLU A 115 -4.32 8.96 -19.38
C GLU A 115 -4.13 8.55 -17.92
N ALA A 116 -5.18 8.01 -17.27
CA ALA A 116 -5.09 7.50 -15.91
C ALA A 116 -4.12 6.31 -15.78
N GLN A 117 -4.13 5.39 -16.75
CA GLN A 117 -3.18 4.27 -16.78
C GLN A 117 -1.74 4.74 -16.98
N ARG A 118 -1.49 5.68 -17.91
CA ARG A 118 -0.17 6.27 -18.12
C ARG A 118 0.31 6.99 -16.86
N LEU A 119 -0.58 7.70 -16.16
CA LEU A 119 -0.26 8.35 -14.90
C LEU A 119 0.19 7.33 -13.84
N GLN A 120 -0.54 6.21 -13.68
CA GLN A 120 -0.15 5.12 -12.78
C GLN A 120 1.23 4.54 -13.15
N VAL A 121 1.47 4.23 -14.43
CA VAL A 121 2.76 3.68 -14.88
C VAL A 121 3.90 4.67 -14.62
N ASN A 122 3.68 5.96 -14.88
CA ASN A 122 4.67 7.00 -14.62
C ASN A 122 5.00 7.10 -13.12
N GLU A 123 4.00 7.01 -12.26
CA GLU A 123 4.19 7.02 -10.80
C GLU A 123 5.03 5.81 -10.36
N MET A 124 4.69 4.60 -10.83
CA MET A 124 5.45 3.39 -10.50
C MET A 124 6.89 3.43 -11.01
N ASN A 125 7.10 3.97 -12.21
CA ASN A 125 8.43 4.15 -12.78
C ASN A 125 9.26 5.18 -12.00
N GLY A 126 8.62 6.27 -11.52
CA GLY A 126 9.24 7.25 -10.63
C GLY A 126 9.75 6.60 -9.35
N ASN A 127 8.88 5.85 -8.66
CA ASN A 127 9.23 5.13 -7.44
C ASN A 127 10.35 4.11 -7.67
N LEU A 128 10.31 3.36 -8.78
CA LEU A 128 11.37 2.41 -9.13
C LEU A 128 12.71 3.10 -9.40
N ALA A 129 12.70 4.23 -10.08
CA ALA A 129 13.91 5.01 -10.34
C ALA A 129 14.52 5.54 -9.03
N GLU A 130 13.69 6.05 -8.12
CA GLU A 130 14.11 6.50 -6.80
C GLU A 130 14.73 5.34 -6.00
N LEU A 131 14.04 4.19 -5.93
CA LEU A 131 14.51 3.00 -5.24
C LEU A 131 15.88 2.54 -5.76
N LYS A 132 16.03 2.46 -7.09
CA LYS A 132 17.31 2.11 -7.72
C LYS A 132 18.41 3.09 -7.35
N SER A 133 18.11 4.38 -7.30
CA SER A 133 19.07 5.42 -6.92
C SER A 133 19.58 5.20 -5.48
N ILE A 134 18.67 4.94 -4.54
CA ILE A 134 19.00 4.70 -3.13
C ILE A 134 19.80 3.42 -2.95
N VAL A 135 19.33 2.31 -3.52
CA VAL A 135 19.95 0.99 -3.35
C VAL A 135 21.37 0.99 -3.93
N ASN A 136 21.58 1.69 -5.04
CA ASN A 136 22.89 1.74 -5.71
C ASN A 136 23.83 2.82 -5.16
N ASN A 137 23.36 3.76 -4.33
CA ASN A 137 24.20 4.82 -3.80
C ASN A 137 25.21 4.27 -2.75
N PRO A 138 26.53 4.33 -2.98
CA PRO A 138 27.53 3.79 -2.05
C PRO A 138 27.64 4.59 -0.75
N ASN A 139 27.19 5.86 -0.73
CA ASN A 139 27.31 6.74 0.43
C ASN A 139 26.19 6.56 1.45
N ILE A 140 25.15 5.77 1.14
CA ILE A 140 24.03 5.50 2.05
C ILE A 140 24.31 4.20 2.82
N PRO A 141 24.32 4.22 4.17
CA PRO A 141 24.45 3.00 4.98
C PRO A 141 23.33 2.00 4.70
N LYS A 142 23.60 0.69 4.85
CA LYS A 142 22.61 -0.37 4.59
C LYS A 142 21.29 -0.18 5.36
N SER A 143 21.34 0.25 6.62
CA SER A 143 20.16 0.50 7.44
C SER A 143 19.28 1.63 6.89
N GLU A 144 19.90 2.72 6.42
CA GLU A 144 19.19 3.85 5.81
C GLU A 144 18.63 3.47 4.44
N LYS A 145 19.36 2.67 3.65
CA LYS A 145 18.83 2.12 2.39
C LYS A 145 17.57 1.31 2.63
N LEU A 146 17.56 0.45 3.65
CA LEU A 146 16.39 -0.35 3.99
C LEU A 146 15.21 0.53 4.40
N LYS A 147 15.45 1.51 5.28
CA LYS A 147 14.40 2.45 5.72
C LYS A 147 13.80 3.19 4.51
N GLU A 148 14.64 3.71 3.63
CA GLU A 148 14.18 4.49 2.50
C GLU A 148 13.52 3.63 1.41
N ALA A 149 14.01 2.40 1.18
CA ALA A 149 13.34 1.43 0.33
C ALA A 149 11.95 1.08 0.86
N GLN A 150 11.80 0.88 2.18
CA GLN A 150 10.49 0.66 2.81
C GLN A 150 9.56 1.86 2.63
N ARG A 151 10.07 3.10 2.75
CA ARG A 151 9.29 4.31 2.48
C ARG A 151 8.75 4.32 1.05
N ILE A 152 9.60 4.08 0.05
CA ILE A 152 9.21 4.06 -1.36
C ILE A 152 8.21 2.95 -1.65
N MET A 153 8.40 1.78 -1.03
CA MET A 153 7.43 0.69 -1.13
C MET A 153 6.07 1.09 -0.56
N GLY A 154 6.04 1.74 0.62
CA GLY A 154 4.81 2.27 1.21
C GLY A 154 4.11 3.30 0.32
N ASN A 155 4.87 4.21 -0.30
CA ASN A 155 4.32 5.17 -1.29
C ASN A 155 3.74 4.45 -2.52
N THR A 156 4.43 3.42 -2.99
CA THR A 156 3.98 2.58 -4.13
C THR A 156 2.66 1.89 -3.81
N PHE A 157 2.53 1.29 -2.63
CA PHE A 157 1.27 0.67 -2.19
C PHE A 157 0.13 1.68 -2.08
N ARG A 158 0.38 2.88 -1.53
CA ARG A 158 -0.62 3.96 -1.47
C ARG A 158 -1.12 4.35 -2.86
N ALA A 159 -0.21 4.56 -3.81
CA ALA A 159 -0.57 4.92 -5.18
C ALA A 159 -1.37 3.82 -5.88
N VAL A 160 -0.98 2.54 -5.71
CA VAL A 160 -1.74 1.39 -6.24
C VAL A 160 -3.13 1.31 -5.60
N GLU A 161 -3.26 1.55 -4.29
CA GLU A 161 -4.54 1.55 -3.60
C GLU A 161 -5.45 2.68 -4.11
N SER A 162 -4.92 3.90 -4.21
CA SER A 162 -5.63 5.08 -4.73
C SER A 162 -6.08 4.84 -6.18
N PHE A 163 -5.23 4.29 -7.04
CA PHE A 163 -5.60 3.94 -8.41
C PHE A 163 -6.66 2.82 -8.45
N THR A 164 -6.52 1.78 -7.63
CA THR A 164 -7.51 0.70 -7.52
C THR A 164 -8.87 1.23 -7.09
N ARG A 165 -8.89 2.19 -6.14
CA ARG A 165 -10.12 2.86 -5.71
C ARG A 165 -10.71 3.71 -6.84
N PHE A 166 -9.88 4.45 -7.55
CA PHE A 166 -10.29 5.26 -8.70
C PHE A 166 -10.88 4.43 -9.84
N VAL A 167 -10.24 3.32 -10.23
CA VAL A 167 -10.75 2.42 -11.28
C VAL A 167 -12.12 1.82 -10.93
N LYS A 168 -12.40 1.62 -9.63
CA LYS A 168 -13.70 1.15 -9.14
C LYS A 168 -14.77 2.26 -9.04
N SER A 169 -14.38 3.53 -9.20
CA SER A 169 -15.29 4.68 -9.10
C SER A 169 -16.20 4.81 -10.32
N THR A 170 -17.28 5.57 -10.16
CA THR A 170 -18.11 5.98 -11.30
C THR A 170 -17.38 6.95 -12.22
N GLU A 171 -16.51 7.80 -11.66
CA GLU A 171 -15.74 8.79 -12.40
C GLU A 171 -14.87 8.12 -13.47
N TYR A 172 -14.12 7.07 -13.12
CA TYR A 172 -13.35 6.30 -14.08
C TYR A 172 -14.21 5.53 -15.09
N ARG A 173 -15.36 5.00 -14.65
CA ARG A 173 -16.29 4.28 -15.54
C ARG A 173 -16.80 5.19 -16.67
N ASP A 174 -17.06 6.45 -16.34
CA ASP A 174 -17.59 7.45 -17.28
C ASP A 174 -16.49 8.15 -18.09
N LEU A 175 -15.21 7.89 -17.84
CA LEU A 175 -14.13 8.38 -18.69
C LEU A 175 -14.20 7.72 -20.08
N PRO A 176 -14.13 8.51 -21.16
CA PRO A 176 -14.01 7.98 -22.51
C PRO A 176 -12.66 7.30 -22.73
N THR A 177 -12.58 6.48 -23.75
CA THR A 177 -11.28 6.04 -24.30
C THR A 177 -10.69 7.13 -25.19
N GLU A 178 -9.37 7.11 -25.36
CA GLU A 178 -8.67 8.02 -26.28
C GLU A 178 -9.22 7.92 -27.72
N GLU A 179 -9.64 6.72 -28.15
CA GLU A 179 -10.29 6.45 -29.44
C GLU A 179 -11.65 7.16 -29.56
N GLU A 180 -12.51 7.08 -28.54
CA GLU A 180 -13.83 7.76 -28.52
C GLU A 180 -13.68 9.30 -28.59
N ILE A 181 -12.63 9.86 -27.98
CA ILE A 181 -12.35 11.30 -28.10
C ILE A 181 -11.94 11.67 -29.54
N VAL A 182 -11.12 10.84 -30.20
CA VAL A 182 -10.69 11.10 -31.58
C VAL A 182 -11.88 10.99 -32.54
N GLU A 183 -12.71 9.96 -32.41
CA GLU A 183 -13.91 9.78 -33.24
C GLU A 183 -14.89 10.95 -33.11
N THR A 184 -15.21 11.36 -31.87
CA THR A 184 -16.11 12.51 -31.63
C THR A 184 -15.51 13.84 -32.09
N SER A 185 -14.17 13.97 -32.13
CA SER A 185 -13.49 15.15 -32.65
C SER A 185 -13.54 15.21 -34.18
N ILE A 186 -13.41 14.06 -34.86
CA ILE A 186 -13.55 13.94 -36.31
C ILE A 186 -15.00 14.23 -36.73
N GLU A 187 -15.98 13.66 -36.02
CA GLU A 187 -17.41 13.88 -36.31
C GLU A 187 -17.80 15.35 -36.13
N LYS A 188 -17.35 16.02 -35.06
CA LYS A 188 -17.57 17.46 -34.87
C LYS A 188 -16.85 18.32 -35.91
N GLY A 189 -15.67 17.91 -36.37
CA GLY A 189 -14.94 18.56 -37.46
C GLY A 189 -15.69 18.47 -38.78
N GLN A 190 -16.24 17.30 -39.12
CA GLN A 190 -17.03 17.09 -40.33
C GLN A 190 -18.33 17.89 -40.32
N VAL A 191 -19.04 17.99 -39.19
CA VAL A 191 -20.26 18.81 -39.08
C VAL A 191 -19.97 20.31 -39.22
N ALA A 192 -18.78 20.76 -38.83
CA ALA A 192 -18.34 22.15 -39.01
C ALA A 192 -17.91 22.48 -40.45
N GLU A 193 -17.38 21.50 -41.20
CA GLU A 193 -17.08 21.65 -42.63
C GLU A 193 -18.34 21.64 -43.50
N ASP A 194 -19.34 20.81 -43.20
CA ASP A 194 -20.65 20.80 -43.90
C ASP A 194 -21.50 22.06 -43.65
N SER A 195 -21.09 22.92 -42.71
CA SER A 195 -21.79 24.18 -42.36
C SER A 195 -21.16 25.44 -42.97
N ASN A 196 -20.06 25.32 -43.72
CA ASN A 196 -19.35 26.46 -44.34
C ASN A 196 -19.23 26.32 -45.87
N ASP A 197 -20.37 26.27 -46.54
CA ASP A 197 -20.45 26.62 -47.97
C ASP A 197 -20.63 28.14 -48.09
N THR A 198 -19.52 28.91 -48.17
CA THR A 198 -19.40 30.17 -48.94
C THR A 198 -17.92 30.61 -49.03
N GLU A 199 -17.36 30.38 -50.22
CA GLU A 199 -16.26 31.07 -50.92
C GLU A 199 -14.82 31.14 -50.32
N MET A 200 -13.99 30.23 -50.84
CA MET A 200 -12.73 30.47 -51.58
C MET A 200 -11.63 31.35 -50.97
N SER A 201 -10.47 30.74 -50.67
CA SER A 201 -9.19 31.18 -51.27
C SER A 201 -8.11 30.09 -51.16
N GLU A 202 -7.50 29.79 -52.30
CA GLU A 202 -6.32 28.95 -52.49
C GLU A 202 -5.10 29.51 -51.74
N GLN A 203 -4.28 28.63 -51.13
CA GLN A 203 -2.83 28.64 -51.37
C GLN A 203 -2.13 27.40 -50.79
N LEU A 204 -1.44 26.70 -51.68
CA LEU A 204 -0.52 25.58 -51.45
C LEU A 204 0.82 26.03 -50.83
N THR A 205 1.37 25.24 -49.90
CA THR A 205 2.81 24.87 -49.81
C THR A 205 2.91 23.59 -48.98
N SER A 206 3.14 22.41 -49.59
CA SER A 206 4.44 21.73 -49.82
C SER A 206 5.14 21.20 -48.54
N ASP A 207 5.22 19.87 -48.53
CA ASP A 207 6.26 18.97 -48.00
C ASP A 207 6.58 18.92 -46.50
N THR A 208 6.25 17.77 -45.89
CA THR A 208 7.26 16.73 -45.55
C THR A 208 6.52 15.45 -45.16
N THR A 209 6.59 14.43 -46.01
CA THR A 209 6.16 13.08 -45.69
C THR A 209 7.27 12.36 -44.91
N VAL A 210 7.03 12.05 -43.63
CA VAL A 210 7.80 11.01 -42.92
C VAL A 210 6.88 9.81 -42.75
N SER A 211 7.29 8.71 -43.37
CA SER A 211 6.55 7.46 -43.54
C SER A 211 6.05 6.88 -42.21
N VAL A 212 4.80 6.44 -42.22
CA VAL A 212 4.02 5.92 -41.08
C VAL A 212 4.39 4.47 -40.70
N ASP A 213 5.34 3.83 -41.40
CA ASP A 213 5.59 2.40 -41.28
C ASP A 213 6.59 1.96 -40.18
N GLU A 214 7.38 2.87 -39.59
CA GLU A 214 8.38 2.46 -38.56
C GLU A 214 7.79 2.47 -37.12
N ALA A 215 6.71 3.23 -36.87
CA ALA A 215 6.09 3.34 -35.54
C ALA A 215 5.23 2.12 -35.16
N ALA A 216 4.75 1.35 -36.13
CA ALA A 216 3.87 0.20 -35.91
C ALA A 216 4.60 -1.02 -35.31
N LYS A 217 5.94 -1.06 -35.35
CA LYS A 217 6.71 -2.21 -34.87
C LYS A 217 7.10 -2.16 -33.39
N ILE A 218 7.03 -0.98 -32.75
CA ILE A 218 7.36 -0.81 -31.32
C ILE A 218 6.15 -1.13 -30.43
N VAL A 219 4.93 -1.07 -30.96
CA VAL A 219 3.68 -1.22 -30.21
C VAL A 219 3.36 -2.68 -29.85
N ASN A 220 3.93 -3.67 -30.56
CA ASN A 220 3.46 -5.06 -30.43
C ASN A 220 4.14 -5.90 -29.34
N ASP A 221 5.24 -5.44 -28.73
CA ASP A 221 5.94 -6.22 -27.67
C ASP A 221 5.56 -5.81 -26.24
N SER A 222 4.82 -4.72 -26.05
CA SER A 222 4.47 -4.21 -24.71
C SER A 222 3.12 -4.72 -24.17
N LYS A 223 2.44 -5.62 -24.89
CA LYS A 223 1.18 -6.25 -24.45
C LYS A 223 1.44 -7.44 -23.53
N ARG A 224 2.08 -7.20 -22.40
CA ARG A 224 1.88 -8.03 -21.21
C ARG A 224 1.36 -7.13 -20.12
N ASP A 225 0.04 -7.12 -19.97
CA ASP A 225 -0.60 -6.65 -18.75
C ASP A 225 0.05 -7.44 -17.60
N LEU A 226 0.92 -6.81 -16.81
CA LEU A 226 1.41 -7.44 -15.59
C LEU A 226 0.22 -7.61 -14.66
N GLN A 227 -0.20 -8.85 -14.47
CA GLN A 227 -1.28 -9.21 -13.57
C GLN A 227 -0.76 -9.09 -12.12
N LEU A 228 -1.67 -8.94 -11.15
CA LEU A 228 -1.29 -8.87 -9.72
C LEU A 228 -0.49 -10.11 -9.26
N SER A 229 -0.64 -11.24 -9.95
CA SER A 229 0.19 -12.45 -9.79
C SER A 229 1.65 -12.23 -10.13
N ASP A 230 1.94 -11.38 -11.12
CA ASP A 230 3.29 -11.14 -11.62
C ASP A 230 4.06 -10.25 -10.65
N VAL A 231 3.37 -9.32 -9.98
CA VAL A 231 3.95 -8.49 -8.91
C VAL A 231 4.26 -9.32 -7.66
N HIS A 232 3.35 -10.21 -7.24
CA HIS A 232 3.64 -11.14 -6.13
C HIS A 232 4.76 -12.13 -6.47
N GLN A 233 4.92 -12.51 -7.74
CA GLN A 233 6.02 -13.37 -8.16
C GLN A 233 7.36 -12.63 -8.12
N ILE A 234 7.40 -11.37 -8.57
CA ILE A 234 8.59 -10.50 -8.43
C ILE A 234 8.95 -10.28 -6.96
N GLU A 235 7.96 -10.07 -6.08
CA GLU A 235 8.16 -9.98 -4.63
C GLU A 235 8.83 -11.24 -4.07
N LYS A 236 8.37 -12.42 -4.50
CA LYS A 236 8.94 -13.70 -4.07
C LYS A 236 10.37 -13.90 -4.58
N ASP A 237 10.63 -13.54 -5.83
CA ASP A 237 11.94 -13.68 -6.46
C ASP A 237 12.97 -12.74 -5.81
N VAL A 238 12.58 -11.50 -5.50
CA VAL A 238 13.43 -10.54 -4.76
C VAL A 238 13.72 -11.02 -3.33
N ILE A 239 12.72 -11.60 -2.64
CA ILE A 239 12.92 -12.15 -1.29
C ILE A 239 13.84 -13.39 -1.32
N GLU A 240 13.81 -14.19 -2.37
CA GLU A 240 14.74 -15.33 -2.54
C GLU A 240 16.17 -14.88 -2.87
N GLU A 241 16.37 -13.90 -3.75
CA GLU A 241 17.71 -13.35 -4.03
C GLU A 241 18.37 -12.71 -2.79
N MET A 242 17.58 -12.25 -1.82
CA MET A 242 18.08 -11.65 -0.58
C MET A 242 18.43 -12.66 0.52
N LYS A 243 18.25 -13.98 0.28
CA LYS A 243 18.55 -15.04 1.25
C LYS A 243 19.93 -15.69 1.07
N ASP A 244 20.61 -15.45 -0.05
CA ASP A 244 22.00 -15.84 -0.29
C ASP A 244 23.00 -14.70 0.01
#